data_AF-A0A5B6US07-F1
#
_entry.id   AF-A0A5B6US07-F1
#
_cell.length_a   1.000
_cell.length_b   1.000
_cell.length_c   1.000
_cell.angle_alpha   90.00
_cell.angle_beta   90.00
_cell.angle_gamma   90.00
#
_symmetry.space_group_name_H-M   'P 1'
#
loop_
_entity.id
_entity.type
_entity.pdbx_description
1 polymer ?
#
loop_
_entity_poly.entity_id
_entity_poly.type
_entity_poly.pdbx_seq_one_letter_code
_entity_poly.pdbx_strand_id
1 'polypeptide(L)'
;MDSFSTGSSGTGSPQISTDEFMDQMKAQLAQAYAQEFLETVRGKCFEKCISKPGSSLSGSESSCISRCVDRYIEATGIVGRALFTSR
;
A
#
# COMPACT_ATOMS: atom_id res chain seq x y z
N MET A 1 -26.80 21.29 36.25
CA MET A 1 -27.89 20.34 36.57
C MET A 1 -27.65 19.07 35.76
N ASP A 2 -26.48 18.44 35.86
CA ASP A 2 -25.91 17.63 36.96
C ASP A 2 -26.40 16.17 36.91
N SER A 3 -25.51 15.30 36.43
CA SER A 3 -25.38 13.92 36.91
C SER A 3 -23.91 13.54 36.89
N PHE A 4 -23.26 13.82 38.01
CA PHE A 4 -21.97 13.27 38.40
C PHE A 4 -22.24 12.06 39.32
N SER A 5 -21.63 10.91 39.05
CA SER A 5 -21.23 9.90 40.04
C SER A 5 -20.39 8.82 39.33
N THR A 6 -19.06 8.94 39.37
CA THR A 6 -18.08 8.28 40.29
C THR A 6 -17.62 6.91 39.79
N GLY A 7 -16.31 6.73 39.62
CA GLY A 7 -15.76 5.39 39.41
C GLY A 7 -14.30 5.30 38.96
N SER A 8 -13.38 5.73 39.83
CA SER A 8 -12.04 5.16 40.04
C SER A 8 -10.98 5.21 38.93
N SER A 9 -9.93 5.94 39.26
CA SER A 9 -8.56 5.80 38.81
C SER A 9 -8.14 4.34 38.60
N GLY A 10 -7.75 4.02 37.38
CA GLY A 10 -6.92 2.88 37.03
C GLY A 10 -6.00 3.33 35.91
N THR A 11 -4.80 3.78 36.28
CA THR A 11 -3.68 3.92 35.34
C THR A 11 -3.29 2.53 34.85
N GLY A 12 -4.10 1.97 33.96
CA GLY A 12 -3.75 0.83 33.13
C GLY A 12 -3.14 1.40 31.87
N SER A 13 -1.83 1.58 31.86
CA SER A 13 -1.10 1.72 30.60
C SER A 13 -1.61 0.64 29.64
N PRO A 14 -2.01 0.95 28.40
CA PRO A 14 -2.29 -0.11 27.45
C PRO A 14 -0.97 -0.87 27.29
N GLN A 15 -0.88 -2.06 27.89
CA GLN A 15 0.18 -3.01 27.63
C GLN A 15 -0.13 -3.54 26.24
N ILE A 16 0.20 -2.76 25.20
CA ILE A 16 0.20 -3.23 23.82
C ILE A 16 1.02 -4.51 23.84
N SER A 17 0.39 -5.64 23.59
CA SER A 17 1.10 -6.91 23.60
C SER A 17 2.15 -6.86 22.49
N THR A 18 3.32 -7.45 22.72
CA THR A 18 4.41 -7.46 21.72
C THR A 18 3.92 -7.98 20.37
N ASP A 19 2.97 -8.92 20.37
CA ASP A 19 2.35 -9.46 19.17
C ASP A 19 1.49 -8.42 18.43
N GLU A 20 0.63 -7.67 19.13
CA GLU A 20 -0.15 -6.58 18.55
C GLU A 20 0.75 -5.46 18.00
N PHE A 21 1.84 -5.15 18.69
CA PHE A 21 2.84 -4.18 18.21
C PHE A 21 3.52 -4.66 16.93
N MET A 22 3.93 -5.93 16.88
CA MET A 22 4.57 -6.52 15.70
C MET A 22 3.62 -6.56 14.51
N ASP A 23 2.34 -6.87 14.73
CA ASP A 23 1.33 -6.87 13.68
C ASP A 23 1.04 -5.45 13.17
N GLN A 24 0.97 -4.45 14.06
CA GLN A 24 0.89 -3.05 13.65
C GLN A 24 2.11 -2.63 12.82
N MET A 25 3.32 -3.06 13.20
CA MET A 25 4.54 -2.78 12.46
C MET A 25 4.54 -3.42 11.06
N LYS A 26 4.10 -4.67 10.94
CA LYS A 26 3.94 -5.35 9.63
C LYS A 26 2.94 -4.61 8.74
N ALA A 27 1.82 -4.17 9.30
CA ALA A 27 0.81 -3.42 8.56
C ALA A 27 1.37 -2.09 8.02
N GLN A 28 2.15 -1.37 8.84
CA GLN A 28 2.82 -0.15 8.40
C GLN A 28 3.85 -0.41 7.29
N LEU A 29 4.64 -1.48 7.40
CA LEU A 29 5.60 -1.86 6.37
C LEU A 29 4.90 -2.21 5.05
N ALA A 30 3.81 -2.98 5.12
CA ALA A 30 3.01 -3.33 3.95
C ALA A 30 2.39 -2.08 3.29
N GLN A 31 1.93 -1.11 4.10
CA GLN A 31 1.40 0.15 3.60
C GLN A 31 2.48 0.99 2.90
N ALA A 32 3.66 1.13 3.51
CA ALA A 32 4.78 1.86 2.92
C ALA A 32 5.22 1.23 1.59
N TYR A 33 5.35 -0.10 1.55
CA TYR A 33 5.63 -0.83 0.32
C TYR A 33 4.56 -0.61 -0.75
N ALA A 34 3.28 -0.65 -0.39
CA ALA A 34 2.19 -0.41 -1.33
C ALA A 34 2.24 1.01 -1.91
N GLN A 35 2.55 2.02 -1.09
CA GLN A 35 2.70 3.40 -1.56
C GLN A 35 3.86 3.53 -2.55
N GLU A 36 5.04 3.00 -2.22
CA GLU A 36 6.21 3.04 -3.10
C GLU A 36 5.96 2.29 -4.42
N PHE A 37 5.31 1.14 -4.34
CA PHE A 37 4.90 0.37 -5.51
C PHE A 37 3.96 1.18 -6.41
N LEU A 38 2.93 1.83 -5.84
CA LEU A 38 1.98 2.65 -6.59
C LEU A 38 2.65 3.86 -7.25
N GLU A 39 3.56 4.55 -6.57
CA GLU A 39 4.34 5.65 -7.14
C GLU A 39 5.21 5.17 -8.32
N THR A 40 5.86 4.02 -8.15
CA THR A 40 6.71 3.42 -9.18
C THR A 40 5.89 3.01 -10.41
N VAL A 41 4.80 2.27 -10.22
CA VAL A 41 3.90 1.84 -11.30
C VAL A 41 3.27 3.03 -12.01
N ARG A 42 2.84 4.04 -11.24
CA ARG A 42 2.33 5.30 -11.81
C ARG A 42 3.35 5.92 -12.75
N GLY A 43 4.59 6.12 -12.29
CA GLY A 43 5.65 6.72 -13.10
C GLY A 43 5.94 5.92 -14.38
N LYS A 44 6.12 4.61 -14.24
CA LYS A 44 6.44 3.71 -15.36
C LYS A 44 5.32 3.62 -16.39
N CYS A 45 4.09 3.45 -15.94
CA CYS A 45 2.96 3.32 -16.86
C CYS A 45 2.58 4.67 -17.48
N PHE A 46 2.77 5.79 -16.78
CA PHE A 46 2.59 7.12 -17.37
C PHE A 46 3.60 7.33 -18.51
N GLU A 47 4.89 7.15 -18.25
CA GLU A 47 5.96 7.30 -19.24
C GLU A 47 5.75 6.40 -20.46
N LYS A 48 5.27 5.17 -20.24
CA LYS A 48 5.10 4.20 -21.32
C LYS A 48 3.84 4.41 -22.15
N CYS A 49 2.74 4.80 -21.51
CA CYS A 49 1.42 4.79 -22.14
C CYS A 49 0.90 6.17 -22.53
N ILE A 50 1.33 7.25 -21.87
CA ILE A 50 0.81 8.59 -22.12
C ILE A 50 1.72 9.34 -23.09
N SER A 51 1.36 9.30 -24.37
CA SER A 51 2.11 9.97 -25.44
C SER A 51 1.77 11.46 -25.59
N LYS A 52 0.52 11.84 -25.25
CA LYS A 52 0.04 13.21 -25.31
C LYS A 52 -0.83 13.53 -24.10
N PRO A 53 -0.26 14.15 -23.05
CA PRO A 53 -1.02 14.50 -21.85
C PRO A 53 -2.23 15.38 -22.18
N GLY A 54 -3.36 15.07 -21.56
CA GLY A 54 -4.61 15.79 -21.71
C GLY A 54 -5.50 15.65 -20.48
N SER A 55 -6.69 16.23 -20.52
CA SER A 55 -7.67 16.17 -19.40
C SER A 55 -8.35 14.80 -19.27
N SER A 56 -8.19 13.91 -20.26
CA SER A 56 -8.77 12.58 -20.28
C SER A 56 -7.86 11.61 -21.03
N LEU A 57 -7.95 10.34 -20.68
CA LEU A 57 -7.28 9.27 -21.40
C LEU A 57 -8.07 8.89 -22.66
N SER A 58 -7.36 8.71 -23.76
CA SER A 58 -7.91 8.02 -24.92
C SER A 58 -8.18 6.53 -24.61
N GLY A 59 -8.95 5.86 -25.48
CA GLY A 59 -9.22 4.43 -25.33
C GLY A 59 -7.94 3.56 -25.42
N SER A 60 -6.99 3.96 -26.26
CA SER A 60 -5.68 3.30 -26.38
C SER A 60 -4.80 3.51 -25.15
N GLU A 61 -4.74 4.73 -24.60
CA GLU A 61 -4.01 5.03 -23.36
C GLU A 61 -4.58 4.25 -22.18
N SER A 62 -5.91 4.20 -22.04
CA SER A 62 -6.59 3.43 -20.99
C SER A 62 -6.29 1.94 -21.09
N SER A 63 -6.37 1.38 -22.30
CA SER A 63 -6.04 -0.03 -22.56
C SER A 63 -4.55 -0.33 -22.30
N CYS A 64 -3.65 0.60 -22.63
CA CYS A 64 -2.23 0.47 -22.35
C CYS A 64 -1.96 0.46 -20.85
N ILE A 65 -2.55 1.40 -20.09
CA ILE A 65 -2.36 1.49 -18.63
C ILE A 65 -2.80 0.20 -17.95
N SER A 66 -4.00 -0.32 -18.27
CA SER A 66 -4.48 -1.59 -17.71
C SER A 66 -3.46 -2.71 -17.90
N ARG A 67 -2.98 -2.90 -19.14
CA ARG A 67 -1.98 -3.92 -19.45
C ARG A 67 -0.64 -3.67 -18.76
N CYS A 68 -0.23 -2.41 -18.67
CA CYS A 68 1.03 -2.02 -18.03
C CYS A 68 1.03 -2.39 -16.54
N VAL A 69 -0.03 -2.04 -15.83
CA VAL A 69 -0.19 -2.35 -14.40
C VAL A 69 -0.21 -3.86 -14.18
N ASP A 70 -1.03 -4.60 -14.94
CA ASP A 70 -1.13 -6.07 -14.84
C ASP A 70 0.23 -6.75 -15.02
N ARG A 71 0.98 -6.35 -16.06
CA ARG A 71 2.31 -6.88 -16.34
C ARG A 71 3.33 -6.50 -15.28
N TYR A 72 3.25 -5.29 -14.71
CA TYR A 72 4.17 -4.86 -13.67
C TYR A 72 3.95 -5.64 -12.36
N ILE A 73 2.69 -5.89 -11.98
CA ILE A 73 2.34 -6.73 -10.83
C ILE A 73 2.86 -8.16 -11.04
N GLU A 74 2.62 -8.74 -12.22
CA GLU A 74 3.08 -10.08 -12.55
C GLU A 74 4.61 -10.20 -12.47
N ALA A 75 5.33 -9.26 -13.09
CA ALA A 75 6.78 -9.21 -13.05
C ALA A 75 7.31 -9.08 -11.62
N THR A 76 6.68 -8.20 -10.82
CA THR A 76 7.04 -8.02 -9.40
C THR A 76 6.85 -9.31 -8.60
N GLY A 77 5.78 -10.07 -8.87
CA GLY A 77 5.55 -11.38 -8.25
C GLY A 77 6.60 -12.43 -8.65
N ILE A 78 7.03 -12.45 -9.91
CA ILE A 78 8.11 -13.34 -10.38
C ILE A 78 9.43 -12.99 -9.69
N VAL A 79 9.81 -11.71 -9.69
CA VAL A 79 11.04 -11.23 -9.05
C VAL A 79 11.00 -11.47 -7.55
N GLY A 80 9.87 -11.18 -6.88
CA GLY A 80 9.70 -11.43 -5.46
C GLY A 80 9.90 -12.91 -5.11
N ARG A 81 9.27 -13.83 -5.86
CA ARG A 81 9.52 -15.27 -5.67
C ARG A 81 10.98 -15.62 -5.88
N ALA A 82 11.63 -15.14 -6.94
CA ALA A 82 13.04 -15.42 -7.18
C ALA A 82 13.93 -14.94 -6.02
N LEU A 83 13.66 -13.76 -5.46
CA LEU A 83 14.44 -13.20 -4.35
C LEU A 83 14.22 -13.95 -3.02
N PHE A 84 13.00 -14.40 -2.74
CA PHE A 84 12.65 -15.03 -1.46
C PHE A 84 12.64 -16.56 -1.47
N THR A 85 12.58 -17.21 -2.65
CA THR A 85 12.67 -18.67 -2.83
C THR A 85 14.13 -19.15 -2.95
N SER A 86 15.08 -18.28 -3.29
CA SER A 86 16.51 -18.65 -3.38
C SER A 86 17.25 -18.66 -2.04
N ARG A 87 16.57 -18.96 -0.93
CA ARG A 87 17.16 -19.24 0.37
C ARG A 87 16.64 -20.55 0.94
#